data_AF-A0A1F2RKY5-F1
#
_entry.id   AF-A0A1F2RKY5-F1
#
_cell.length_a   1.000
_cell.length_b   1.000
_cell.length_c   1.000
_cell.angle_alpha   90.00
_cell.angle_beta   90.00
_cell.angle_gamma   90.00
#
_symmetry.space_group_name_H-M   'P 1'
#
loop_
_entity.id
_entity.type
_entity.pdbx_description
1 polymer ?
#
loop_
_entity_poly.entity_id
_entity_poly.type
_entity_poly.pdbx_seq_one_letter_code
_entity_poly.pdbx_strand_id
1 'polypeptide(L)'
;MEKTMRRHHLPQSDSIEELARFWDTHDLTDFAEELEEATEPVFVPAQGASLRIDLPATEAQHLKKIARSKGVKETTVLRQWILERLYGSSGSGRAPNRALRRTERKTRRG
;
A
#
# COMPACT_ATOMS: atom_id res chain seq x y z
N MET A 1 -31.41 -1.57 42.62
CA MET A 1 -32.43 -1.58 41.55
C MET A 1 -32.02 -2.66 40.55
N GLU A 2 -32.67 -3.81 40.62
CA GLU A 2 -32.47 -4.94 39.69
C GLU A 2 -32.68 -4.47 38.25
N LYS A 3 -31.60 -4.46 37.44
CA LYS A 3 -31.71 -4.26 36.00
C LYS A 3 -32.14 -5.61 35.43
N THR A 4 -33.42 -5.72 35.10
CA THR A 4 -34.03 -6.88 34.46
C THR A 4 -33.14 -7.39 33.33
N MET A 5 -32.59 -8.60 33.50
CA MET A 5 -31.87 -9.33 32.45
C MET A 5 -32.85 -9.64 31.32
N ARG A 6 -32.95 -8.75 30.33
CA ARG A 6 -33.52 -9.13 29.04
C ARG A 6 -32.41 -9.87 28.29
N ARG A 7 -32.57 -11.19 28.16
CA ARG A 7 -31.71 -12.02 27.32
C ARG A 7 -31.97 -11.63 25.87
N HIS A 8 -31.23 -10.65 25.39
CA HIS A 8 -31.23 -10.29 23.98
C HIS A 8 -30.19 -11.19 23.30
N HIS A 9 -30.65 -12.00 22.36
CA HIS A 9 -29.78 -12.85 21.54
C HIS A 9 -29.28 -12.08 20.33
N LEU A 10 -28.07 -12.39 19.87
CA LEU A 10 -27.57 -11.88 18.61
C LEU A 10 -28.48 -12.30 17.43
N PRO A 11 -28.71 -11.41 16.45
CA PRO A 11 -29.57 -11.70 15.30
C PRO A 11 -28.94 -12.77 14.42
N GLN A 12 -29.72 -13.80 14.05
CA GLN A 12 -29.32 -14.81 13.06
C GLN A 12 -29.73 -14.36 11.65
N SER A 13 -28.93 -13.49 11.03
CA SER A 13 -29.15 -13.03 9.66
C SER A 13 -27.82 -12.83 8.94
N ASP A 14 -27.79 -13.17 7.65
CA ASP A 14 -26.67 -12.92 6.75
C ASP A 14 -26.84 -11.60 5.96
N SER A 15 -27.92 -10.84 6.18
CA SER A 15 -28.14 -9.54 5.52
C SER A 15 -27.40 -8.42 6.25
N ILE A 16 -26.50 -7.76 5.52
CA ILE A 16 -25.74 -6.61 6.02
C ILE A 16 -26.69 -5.48 6.45
N GLU A 17 -27.77 -5.24 5.70
CA GLU A 17 -28.74 -4.18 5.99
C GLU A 17 -29.52 -4.44 7.28
N GLU A 18 -29.86 -5.70 7.54
CA GLU A 18 -30.57 -6.10 8.76
C GLU A 18 -29.66 -5.98 10.00
N LEU A 19 -28.41 -6.46 9.88
CA LEU A 19 -27.40 -6.33 10.93
C LEU A 19 -27.08 -4.87 11.24
N ALA A 20 -26.97 -4.01 10.22
CA ALA A 20 -26.74 -2.58 10.42
C ALA A 20 -27.88 -1.93 11.22
N ARG A 21 -29.14 -2.18 10.84
CA ARG A 21 -30.31 -1.65 11.57
C ARG A 21 -30.38 -2.16 13.01
N PHE A 22 -29.96 -3.39 13.26
CA PHE A 22 -29.91 -3.94 14.60
C PHE A 22 -28.89 -3.17 15.46
N TRP A 23 -27.68 -2.95 14.95
CA TRP A 23 -26.63 -2.23 15.67
C TRP A 23 -26.88 -0.72 15.80
N ASP A 24 -27.76 -0.13 14.99
CA ASP A 24 -28.19 1.27 15.18
C ASP A 24 -28.90 1.49 16.53
N THR A 25 -29.52 0.45 17.10
CA THR A 25 -30.31 0.56 18.33
C THR A 25 -29.80 -0.29 19.50
N HIS A 26 -28.80 -1.14 19.30
CA HIS A 26 -28.28 -2.06 20.29
C HIS A 26 -26.80 -1.79 20.57
N ASP A 27 -26.39 -1.87 21.85
CA ASP A 27 -24.99 -1.71 22.23
C ASP A 27 -24.28 -3.07 22.24
N LEU A 28 -23.02 -3.09 21.78
CA LEU A 28 -22.21 -4.32 21.75
C LEU A 28 -22.02 -4.94 23.15
N THR A 29 -21.96 -4.11 24.20
CA THR A 29 -21.73 -4.57 25.57
C THR A 29 -22.90 -5.38 26.13
N ASP A 30 -24.10 -5.24 25.57
CA ASP A 30 -25.28 -6.01 25.98
C ASP A 30 -25.17 -7.49 25.58
N PHE A 31 -24.26 -7.85 24.68
CA PHE A 31 -24.06 -9.22 24.16
C PHE A 31 -22.74 -9.85 24.58
N ALA A 32 -22.02 -9.27 25.56
CA ALA A 32 -20.67 -9.70 25.94
C ALA A 32 -20.56 -11.19 26.30
N GLU A 33 -21.63 -11.81 26.80
CA GLU A 33 -21.68 -13.24 27.13
C GLU A 33 -21.82 -14.16 25.89
N GLU A 34 -22.26 -13.62 24.75
CA GLU A 34 -22.41 -14.33 23.47
C GLU A 34 -21.22 -14.08 22.51
N LEU A 35 -20.29 -13.19 22.87
CA LEU A 35 -19.10 -12.88 22.07
C LEU A 35 -17.95 -13.81 22.41
N GLU A 36 -17.24 -14.28 21.39
CA GLU A 36 -16.01 -15.05 21.53
C GLU A 36 -14.79 -14.18 21.19
N GLU A 37 -13.68 -14.39 21.91
CA GLU A 37 -12.42 -13.71 21.61
C GLU A 37 -11.86 -14.17 20.27
N ALA A 38 -11.62 -13.23 19.35
CA ALA A 38 -10.97 -13.53 18.08
C ALA A 38 -9.51 -13.93 18.33
N THR A 39 -9.22 -15.23 18.23
CA THR A 39 -7.87 -15.79 18.44
C THR A 39 -6.95 -15.60 17.24
N GLU A 40 -7.52 -15.40 16.05
CA GLU A 40 -6.77 -15.13 14.83
C GLU A 40 -6.63 -13.62 14.56
N PRO A 41 -5.50 -13.17 14.00
CA PRO A 41 -5.32 -11.78 13.62
C PRO A 41 -6.30 -11.38 12.51
N VAL A 42 -7.39 -10.72 12.87
CA VAL A 42 -8.40 -10.18 11.95
C VAL A 42 -7.81 -9.08 11.06
N PHE A 43 -6.81 -8.35 11.58
CA PHE A 43 -6.07 -7.33 10.85
C PHE A 43 -4.63 -7.79 10.62
N VAL A 44 -4.39 -8.43 9.48
CA VAL A 44 -3.02 -8.71 9.03
C VAL A 44 -2.41 -7.42 8.45
N PRO A 45 -1.27 -6.93 8.98
CA PRO A 45 -0.53 -5.87 8.32
C PRO A 45 -0.16 -6.37 6.92
N ALA A 46 -0.30 -5.49 5.93
CA ALA A 46 0.05 -5.82 4.55
C ALA A 46 1.44 -6.45 4.50
N GLN A 47 1.55 -7.67 3.97
CA GLN A 47 2.79 -8.41 3.86
C GLN A 47 3.69 -7.75 2.81
N GLY A 48 4.37 -6.66 3.19
CA GLY A 48 5.24 -5.92 2.30
C GLY A 48 5.99 -4.80 3.02
N ALA A 49 7.29 -4.70 2.76
CA ALA A 49 8.07 -3.55 3.18
C ALA A 49 7.64 -2.31 2.37
N SER A 50 7.34 -1.21 3.07
CA SER A 50 7.07 0.08 2.45
C SER A 50 8.38 0.84 2.22
N LEU A 51 8.63 1.26 0.99
CA LEU A 51 9.82 2.04 0.62
C LEU A 51 9.39 3.47 0.26
N ARG A 52 10.03 4.46 0.90
CA ARG A 52 9.94 5.87 0.48
C ARG A 52 11.13 6.18 -0.42
N ILE A 53 10.87 6.74 -1.59
CA ILE A 53 11.88 7.16 -2.57
C ILE A 53 11.71 8.64 -2.80
N ASP A 54 12.74 9.42 -2.51
CA ASP A 54 12.76 10.85 -2.81
C ASP A 54 13.20 11.06 -4.26
N LEU A 55 12.30 11.63 -5.06
CA LEU A 55 12.54 11.96 -6.46
C LEU A 55 12.49 13.48 -6.65
N PRO A 56 13.43 14.08 -7.40
CA PRO A 56 13.29 15.45 -7.90
C PRO A 56 11.95 15.65 -8.61
N ALA A 57 11.37 16.84 -8.49
CA ALA A 57 10.05 17.15 -9.05
C ALA A 57 9.94 16.85 -10.56
N THR A 58 11.01 17.08 -11.32
CA THR A 58 11.09 16.79 -12.76
C THR A 58 10.98 15.30 -13.05
N GLU A 59 11.68 14.47 -12.29
CA GLU A 59 11.66 13.01 -12.42
C GLU A 59 10.31 12.42 -11.98
N ALA A 60 9.73 12.93 -10.89
CA ALA A 60 8.39 12.57 -10.45
C ALA A 60 7.33 12.90 -11.53
N GLN A 61 7.45 14.06 -12.19
CA GLN A 61 6.56 14.40 -13.31
C GLN A 61 6.74 13.47 -14.51
N HIS A 62 7.97 13.08 -14.84
CA HIS A 62 8.22 12.10 -15.90
C HIS A 62 7.60 10.74 -15.57
N LEU A 63 7.78 10.26 -14.34
CA LEU A 63 7.16 9.02 -13.86
C LEU A 63 5.63 9.08 -13.98
N LYS A 64 5.01 10.19 -13.57
CA LYS A 64 3.56 10.41 -13.70
C LYS A 64 3.08 10.36 -15.14
N LYS A 65 3.84 10.92 -16.09
CA LYS A 65 3.51 10.85 -17.53
C LYS A 65 3.55 9.41 -18.04
N ILE A 66 4.55 8.64 -17.64
CA ILE A 66 4.70 7.22 -18.01
C ILE A 66 3.56 6.37 -17.41
N ALA A 67 3.25 6.60 -16.13
CA ALA A 67 2.16 5.91 -15.45
C ALA A 67 0.81 6.20 -16.13
N ARG A 68 0.56 7.47 -16.47
CA ARG A 68 -0.65 7.91 -17.19
C ARG A 68 -0.76 7.29 -18.58
N SER A 69 0.32 7.24 -19.36
CA SER A 69 0.26 6.65 -20.71
C SER A 69 0.00 5.12 -20.66
N LYS A 70 0.39 4.47 -19.57
CA LYS A 70 0.15 3.05 -19.30
C LYS A 70 -1.17 2.76 -18.57
N GLY A 71 -1.88 3.78 -18.08
CA GLY A 71 -3.11 3.61 -17.29
C GLY A 71 -2.89 2.98 -15.91
N VAL A 72 -1.69 3.08 -15.35
CA VAL A 72 -1.33 2.49 -14.04
C VAL A 72 -0.86 3.55 -13.04
N LYS A 73 -0.68 3.17 -11.77
CA LYS A 73 -0.11 4.05 -10.73
C LYS A 73 1.41 4.17 -10.87
N GLU A 74 2.00 5.28 -10.41
CA GLU A 74 3.45 5.47 -10.42
C GLU A 74 4.20 4.36 -9.67
N THR A 75 3.64 3.90 -8.55
CA THR A 75 4.20 2.80 -7.73
C THR A 75 4.25 1.47 -8.48
N THR A 76 3.30 1.21 -9.38
CA THR A 76 3.31 0.01 -10.24
C THR A 76 4.47 0.05 -11.22
N VAL A 77 4.72 1.21 -11.83
CA VAL A 77 5.84 1.40 -12.77
C VAL A 77 7.17 1.23 -12.04
N LEU A 78 7.33 1.85 -10.86
CA LEU A 78 8.54 1.70 -10.05
C LEU A 78 8.76 0.24 -9.61
N ARG A 79 7.72 -0.43 -9.14
CA ARG A 79 7.80 -1.85 -8.75
C ARG A 79 8.26 -2.70 -9.93
N GLN A 80 7.69 -2.49 -11.12
CA GLN A 80 8.07 -3.21 -12.32
C GLN A 80 9.57 -2.99 -12.65
N TRP A 81 10.05 -1.75 -12.66
CA TRP A 81 11.46 -1.47 -12.93
C TRP A 81 12.40 -2.04 -11.87
N ILE A 82 12.01 -2.02 -10.59
CA ILE A 82 12.78 -2.64 -9.51
C ILE A 82 12.89 -4.16 -9.75
N LEU A 83 11.77 -4.83 -10.06
CA LEU A 83 11.76 -6.26 -10.34
C LEU A 83 12.58 -6.59 -11.60
N GLU A 84 12.46 -5.81 -12.67
CA GLU A 84 13.27 -5.95 -13.88
C GLU A 84 14.77 -5.83 -13.59
N ARG A 85 15.19 -4.96 -12.66
CA ARG A 85 16.61 -4.82 -12.29
C ARG A 85 17.09 -5.95 -11.38
N LEU A 86 16.25 -6.38 -10.44
CA LEU A 86 16.59 -7.47 -9.51
C LEU A 86 16.66 -8.83 -10.21
N TYR A 87 15.72 -9.11 -11.11
CA TYR A 87 15.58 -10.40 -11.77
C TYR A 87 16.02 -10.41 -13.24
N GLY A 88 16.21 -9.26 -13.86
CA GLY A 88 16.75 -9.13 -15.21
C GLY A 88 18.28 -8.99 -15.26
N SER A 89 18.94 -8.67 -14.14
CA SER A 89 20.41 -8.60 -14.08
C SER A 89 21.11 -9.95 -13.91
N SER A 90 20.37 -11.06 -13.82
CA SER A 90 20.92 -12.41 -13.93
C SER A 90 21.32 -12.79 -15.37
N GLY A 91 21.07 -11.91 -16.36
CA GLY A 91 21.58 -12.04 -17.72
C GLY A 91 22.12 -10.72 -18.29
N SER A 92 23.45 -10.61 -18.31
CA SER A 92 24.26 -9.57 -18.98
C SER A 92 24.53 -8.26 -18.22
N GLY A 93 25.83 -8.01 -17.97
CA GLY A 93 26.33 -6.80 -17.38
C GLY A 93 26.22 -5.59 -18.33
N ARG A 94 25.80 -4.45 -17.79
CA ARG A 94 26.10 -3.13 -18.36
C ARG A 94 26.08 -2.07 -17.27
N ALA A 95 27.27 -1.65 -16.84
CA ALA A 95 27.45 -0.48 -15.99
C ALA A 95 27.01 0.79 -16.76
N PRO A 96 26.18 1.68 -16.17
CA PRO A 96 25.97 3.00 -16.74
C PRO A 96 26.89 4.03 -16.07
N ASN A 97 27.40 4.93 -16.92
CA ASN A 97 27.97 6.24 -16.59
C ASN A 97 29.44 6.35 -16.15
N ARG A 98 30.34 6.11 -17.12
CA ARG A 98 31.61 6.85 -17.24
C ARG A 98 31.63 7.65 -18.55
N ALA A 99 30.80 8.68 -18.66
CA ALA A 99 30.89 9.62 -19.78
C ALA A 99 30.15 10.94 -19.48
N LEU A 100 30.65 11.75 -18.53
CA LEU A 100 30.36 13.19 -18.56
C LEU A 100 31.39 14.02 -17.77
N ARG A 101 32.67 13.97 -18.16
CA ARG A 101 33.62 15.08 -17.93
C ARG A 101 34.61 15.13 -19.09
N ARG A 102 34.17 15.70 -20.22
CA ARG A 102 35.08 16.18 -21.27
C ARG A 102 34.51 17.40 -21.99
N THR A 103 34.37 18.49 -21.25
CA THR A 103 34.50 19.86 -21.73
C THR A 103 35.22 20.56 -20.58
N GLU A 104 36.44 21.08 -20.73
CA GLU A 104 36.69 22.30 -21.48
C GLU A 104 38.04 22.27 -22.22
N ARG A 105 38.02 22.95 -23.37
CA ARG A 105 39.13 23.08 -24.32
C ARG A 105 40.00 24.28 -23.94
N LYS A 106 41.31 24.06 -23.89
CA LYS A 106 42.37 24.80 -24.62
C LYS A 106 42.18 26.31 -24.87
N THR A 107 43.06 27.12 -24.26
CA THR A 107 43.75 28.28 -24.87
C THR A 107 45.12 28.43 -24.15
N ARG A 108 46.27 28.05 -24.70
CA ARG A 108 47.10 28.62 -25.79
C ARG A 108 47.96 29.84 -25.36
N ARG A 109 49.28 29.64 -25.58
CA ARG A 109 50.37 30.59 -25.93
C ARG A 109 51.08 31.36 -24.81
N GLY A 110 52.40 31.37 -24.91
CA GLY A 110 53.33 32.29 -24.27
C GLY A 110 54.60 31.58 -23.91
#